data_AF-A0A5C8KR29-F1
#
_entry.id   AF-A0A5C8KR29-F1
#
_cell.length_a   1.000
_cell.length_b   1.000
_cell.length_c   1.000
_cell.angle_alpha   90.00
_cell.angle_beta   90.00
_cell.angle_gamma   90.00
#
_symmetry.space_group_name_H-M   'P 1'
#
loop_
_entity.id
_entity.type
_entity.pdbx_description
1 polymer ?
#
loop_
_entity_poly.entity_id
_entity_poly.type
_entity_poly.pdbx_seq_one_letter_code
_entity_poly.pdbx_strand_id
1 'polypeptide(L)'
;MNTLVLRVIALAFLLPPLLCKASSPSGGPGDVFLAGGSLGTCSELAPSACLAPMPGRPDARSAARFVFDREGVARALSPRLWTAEGAPDVAEIEAVLGHVQPRAGGRALSAREASALLEAVCVATSRGGLRAHRCPAGDARAPWHRMLSDERSALLAVFEQAQFDGGMRRVERAEPANSRAVGGTRVLQAFVEAARTRSGRERPRIAYVTASAWDVFEPVDFYQSTFDALGAEAMWWPIDAAMNAALSGEARCEELDALREQELGLPGRGRIYPDLVEAQARACASPEALAGLPLAWMAFSSPAATSGGCGGHWSMGTTGQTPGWSPCERRMRAVWWSAGPARVPRCSPAARC
;
A
#
# COMPACT_ATOMS: atom_id res chain seq x y z
N MET A 1 -26.05 -89.51 -3.67
CA MET A 1 -26.91 -88.53 -4.38
C MET A 1 -26.28 -87.16 -4.14
N ASN A 2 -25.42 -86.65 -5.03
CA ASN A 2 -25.76 -85.73 -6.15
C ASN A 2 -26.79 -84.68 -5.68
N THR A 3 -26.60 -83.36 -5.70
CA THR A 3 -25.89 -82.47 -6.63
C THR A 3 -25.99 -81.03 -6.06
N LEU A 4 -24.99 -80.17 -6.21
CA LEU A 4 -25.10 -78.83 -6.85
C LEU A 4 -23.83 -78.00 -6.54
N VAL A 5 -23.05 -77.74 -7.58
CA VAL A 5 -21.94 -76.79 -7.60
C VAL A 5 -22.51 -75.47 -8.14
N LEU A 6 -22.54 -74.42 -7.31
CA LEU A 6 -22.89 -73.06 -7.74
C LEU A 6 -21.60 -72.33 -8.14
N ARG A 7 -21.45 -72.01 -9.43
CA ARG A 7 -20.43 -71.09 -9.94
C ARG A 7 -21.03 -69.68 -9.99
N VAL A 8 -20.51 -68.77 -9.17
CA VAL A 8 -20.76 -67.33 -9.29
C VAL A 8 -19.67 -66.74 -10.19
N ILE A 9 -20.09 -66.21 -11.34
CA ILE A 9 -19.23 -65.51 -12.30
C ILE A 9 -19.11 -64.06 -11.81
N ALA A 10 -17.92 -63.64 -11.40
CA ALA A 10 -17.60 -62.24 -11.10
C ALA A 10 -17.26 -61.51 -12.40
N LEU A 11 -18.13 -60.57 -12.81
CA LEU A 11 -17.92 -59.68 -13.94
C LEU A 11 -17.03 -58.51 -13.49
N ALA A 12 -15.76 -58.53 -13.86
CA ALA A 12 -14.83 -57.43 -13.62
C ALA A 12 -15.06 -56.32 -14.67
N PHE A 13 -15.64 -55.20 -14.24
CA PHE A 13 -15.71 -53.97 -15.04
C PHE A 13 -14.31 -53.33 -15.10
N LEU A 14 -13.67 -53.43 -16.26
CA LEU A 14 -12.48 -52.67 -16.64
C LEU A 14 -12.90 -51.25 -17.04
N LEU A 15 -12.92 -50.33 -16.08
CA LEU A 15 -12.94 -48.89 -16.36
C LEU A 15 -11.49 -48.39 -16.46
N PRO A 16 -11.06 -47.83 -17.61
CA PRO A 16 -9.73 -47.25 -17.71
C PRO A 16 -9.62 -46.01 -16.80
N PRO A 17 -8.50 -45.81 -16.10
CA PRO A 17 -8.27 -44.60 -15.33
C PRO A 17 -8.16 -43.42 -16.30
N LEU A 18 -9.12 -42.52 -16.26
CA LEU A 18 -9.02 -41.19 -16.83
C LEU A 18 -7.93 -40.44 -16.07
N LEU A 19 -6.68 -40.63 -16.49
CA LEU A 19 -5.55 -39.77 -16.13
C LEU A 19 -5.80 -38.40 -16.77
N CYS A 20 -6.44 -37.50 -16.02
CA CYS A 20 -6.35 -36.08 -16.28
C CYS A 20 -4.87 -35.68 -16.16
N LYS A 21 -4.17 -35.65 -17.29
CA LYS A 21 -2.90 -34.91 -17.40
C LYS A 21 -3.24 -33.45 -17.16
N ALA A 22 -2.98 -32.96 -15.96
CA ALA A 22 -2.81 -31.54 -15.71
C ALA A 22 -1.66 -31.07 -16.60
N SER A 23 -2.00 -30.45 -17.72
CA SER A 23 -1.03 -29.73 -18.55
C SER A 23 -0.57 -28.53 -17.72
N SER A 24 0.57 -28.66 -17.05
CA SER A 24 1.27 -27.50 -16.50
C SER A 24 1.50 -26.53 -17.66
N PRO A 25 1.11 -25.25 -17.54
CA PRO A 25 1.46 -24.26 -18.55
C PRO A 25 2.98 -24.26 -18.66
N SER A 26 3.49 -24.58 -19.86
CA SER A 26 4.91 -24.51 -20.16
C SER A 26 5.31 -23.04 -20.14
N GLY A 27 5.68 -22.55 -18.95
CA GLY A 27 6.27 -21.24 -18.80
C GLY A 27 7.55 -21.21 -19.61
N GLY A 28 7.54 -20.52 -20.75
CA GLY A 28 8.76 -20.20 -21.47
C GLY A 28 9.72 -19.43 -20.56
N PRO A 29 11.02 -19.36 -20.90
CA PRO A 29 11.97 -18.58 -20.13
C PRO A 29 11.45 -17.16 -19.90
N GLY A 30 11.44 -16.73 -18.64
CA GLY A 30 11.08 -15.37 -18.26
C GLY A 30 12.18 -14.39 -18.70
N ASP A 31 11.79 -13.19 -19.12
CA ASP A 31 12.76 -12.11 -19.37
C ASP A 31 12.98 -11.34 -18.08
N VAL A 32 14.24 -11.01 -17.79
CA VAL A 32 14.59 -10.12 -16.69
C VAL A 32 15.08 -8.80 -17.27
N PHE A 33 14.39 -7.73 -16.93
CA PHE A 33 14.79 -6.36 -17.27
C PHE A 33 15.37 -5.71 -16.02
N LEU A 34 16.66 -5.36 -16.05
CA LEU A 34 17.30 -4.59 -14.98
C LEU A 34 17.37 -3.13 -15.38
N ALA A 35 16.76 -2.27 -14.58
CA ALA A 35 16.68 -0.84 -14.82
C ALA A 35 17.03 -0.10 -13.53
N GLY A 36 17.92 0.90 -13.60
CA GLY A 36 18.31 1.69 -12.44
C GLY A 36 18.84 3.08 -12.79
N GLY A 37 18.85 3.96 -11.79
CA GLY A 37 19.66 5.17 -11.75
C GLY A 37 19.27 6.39 -12.61
N SER A 38 18.33 6.29 -13.55
CA SER A 38 17.89 7.47 -14.34
C SER A 38 16.61 7.25 -15.16
N LEU A 39 15.55 6.71 -14.55
CA LEU A 39 14.23 6.63 -15.19
C LEU A 39 13.50 7.98 -15.16
N GLY A 40 14.18 9.07 -15.55
CA GLY A 40 13.60 10.41 -15.56
C GLY A 40 12.47 10.52 -16.58
N THR A 41 11.28 10.08 -16.18
CA THR A 41 10.05 10.16 -16.96
C THR A 41 9.32 11.44 -16.57
N CYS A 42 8.86 12.19 -17.55
CA CYS A 42 8.06 13.38 -17.33
C CYS A 42 6.80 13.02 -16.53
N SER A 43 6.58 13.72 -15.42
CA SER A 43 5.37 13.62 -14.61
C SER A 43 5.10 14.92 -13.88
N GLU A 44 3.90 15.04 -13.30
CA GLU A 44 3.50 16.20 -12.51
C GLU A 44 4.41 16.43 -11.28
N LEU A 45 4.99 15.37 -10.72
CA LEU A 45 5.96 15.46 -9.62
C LEU A 45 7.42 15.56 -10.09
N ALA A 46 7.70 15.29 -11.37
CA ALA A 46 9.02 15.39 -11.98
C ALA A 46 9.07 16.38 -13.17
N PRO A 47 8.68 17.67 -13.00
CA PRO A 47 8.60 18.62 -14.10
C PRO A 47 9.96 18.90 -14.77
N SER A 48 11.08 18.70 -14.06
CA SER A 48 12.43 18.82 -14.63
C SER A 48 12.76 17.73 -15.65
N ALA A 49 12.04 16.60 -15.63
CA ALA A 49 12.16 15.52 -16.59
C ALA A 49 11.35 15.77 -17.88
N CYS A 50 10.55 16.84 -17.96
CA CYS A 50 9.67 17.12 -19.09
C CYS A 50 10.32 18.00 -20.17
N LEU A 51 10.17 17.63 -21.45
CA LEU A 51 10.61 18.44 -22.60
C LEU A 51 9.85 19.77 -22.65
N ALA A 52 8.53 19.71 -22.47
CA ALA A 52 7.65 20.85 -22.35
C ALA A 52 6.86 20.80 -21.02
N PRO A 53 6.44 21.96 -20.46
CA PRO A 53 5.57 21.97 -19.30
C PRO A 53 4.32 21.12 -19.53
N MET A 54 3.96 20.29 -18.55
CA MET A 54 2.71 19.53 -18.60
C MET A 54 1.51 20.49 -18.52
N PRO A 55 0.39 20.18 -19.19
CA PRO A 55 -0.83 20.97 -19.06
C PRO A 55 -1.30 20.98 -17.61
N GLY A 56 -1.68 22.15 -17.10
CA GLY A 56 -2.24 22.25 -15.76
C GLY A 56 -3.59 21.52 -15.67
N ARG A 57 -3.73 20.62 -14.70
CA ARG A 57 -4.98 19.90 -14.41
C ARG A 57 -5.41 20.19 -12.96
N PRO A 58 -6.71 20.41 -12.70
CA PRO A 58 -7.18 20.72 -11.34
C PRO A 58 -7.02 19.54 -10.37
N ASP A 59 -7.06 18.31 -10.89
CA ASP A 59 -6.92 17.05 -10.18
C ASP A 59 -5.46 16.55 -10.09
N ALA A 60 -4.50 17.29 -10.66
CA ALA A 60 -3.09 16.93 -10.65
C ALA A 60 -2.50 17.02 -9.24
N ARG A 61 -1.80 15.97 -8.83
CA ARG A 61 -1.02 15.97 -7.60
C ARG A 61 0.15 16.95 -7.72
N SER A 62 0.42 17.67 -6.64
CA SER A 62 1.58 18.54 -6.52
C SER A 62 2.58 17.98 -5.49
N ALA A 63 3.78 18.55 -5.46
CA ALA A 63 4.80 18.18 -4.47
C ALA A 63 4.22 18.24 -3.05
N ALA A 64 4.59 17.25 -2.23
CA ALA A 64 4.11 17.14 -0.85
C ALA A 64 4.29 18.44 -0.06
N ARG A 65 3.26 18.78 0.73
CA ARG A 65 3.23 19.94 1.61
C ARG A 65 3.12 19.47 3.05
N PHE A 66 3.82 20.12 3.97
CA PHE A 66 3.92 19.69 5.36
C PHE A 66 3.39 20.77 6.30
N VAL A 67 2.56 20.39 7.28
CA VAL A 67 2.06 21.29 8.32
C VAL A 67 2.33 20.67 9.67
N PHE A 68 3.06 21.38 10.53
CA PHE A 68 3.35 20.96 11.90
C PHE A 68 2.16 21.23 12.83
N ASP A 69 1.06 20.49 12.66
CA ASP A 69 -0.14 20.58 13.50
C ASP A 69 -0.08 19.65 14.73
N ARG A 70 -1.07 19.77 15.62
CA ARG A 70 -1.10 18.99 16.87
C ARG A 70 -1.30 17.49 16.64
N GLU A 71 -2.08 17.11 15.63
CA GLU A 71 -2.33 15.71 15.33
C GLU A 71 -1.08 15.03 14.76
N GLY A 72 -0.33 15.74 13.91
CA GLY A 72 0.97 15.32 13.40
C GLY A 72 1.97 15.15 14.53
N VAL A 73 2.00 16.04 15.52
CA VAL A 73 2.82 15.86 16.72
C VAL A 73 2.41 14.60 17.47
N ALA A 74 1.12 14.39 17.72
CA ALA A 74 0.65 13.18 18.41
C ALA A 74 1.05 11.89 17.67
N ARG A 75 0.98 11.88 16.32
CA ARG A 75 1.46 10.76 15.49
C ARG A 75 2.98 10.58 15.59
N ALA A 76 3.75 11.67 15.51
CA ALA A 76 5.20 11.63 15.61
C ALA A 76 5.71 11.12 16.97
N LEU A 77 4.92 11.27 18.04
CA LEU A 77 5.26 10.77 19.38
C LEU A 77 4.85 9.31 19.62
N SER A 78 4.33 8.62 18.60
CA SER A 78 4.08 7.19 18.66
C SER A 78 5.41 6.44 18.88
N PRO A 79 5.54 5.63 19.94
CA PRO A 79 6.75 4.83 20.17
C PRO A 79 7.03 3.82 19.04
N ARG A 80 6.02 3.46 18.24
CA ARG A 80 6.15 2.50 17.13
C ARG A 80 7.01 3.03 15.98
N LEU A 81 7.19 4.34 15.88
CA LEU A 81 8.05 4.97 14.87
C LEU A 81 9.54 4.91 15.22
N TRP A 82 9.87 4.69 16.49
CA TRP A 82 11.22 4.87 17.04
C TRP A 82 11.77 3.55 17.59
N THR A 83 11.69 2.50 16.78
CA THR A 83 12.04 1.13 17.18
C THR A 83 13.46 0.73 16.77
N ALA A 84 14.10 1.49 15.87
CA ALA A 84 15.44 1.21 15.39
C ALA A 84 16.49 1.45 16.49
N GLU A 85 17.58 0.68 16.45
CA GLU A 85 18.72 0.92 17.34
C GLU A 85 19.32 2.30 17.05
N GLY A 86 19.47 3.12 18.09
CA GLY A 86 19.97 4.48 17.97
C GLY A 86 18.92 5.52 17.56
N ALA A 87 17.64 5.13 17.45
CA ALA A 87 16.54 6.07 17.27
C ALA A 87 16.56 7.15 18.37
N PRO A 88 16.19 8.41 18.04
CA PRO A 88 16.10 9.49 19.01
C PRO A 88 15.06 9.17 20.10
N ASP A 89 15.31 9.67 21.31
CA ASP A 89 14.35 9.53 22.41
C ASP A 89 13.07 10.32 22.07
N VAL A 90 11.89 9.75 22.35
CA VAL A 90 10.59 10.40 22.11
C VAL A 90 10.51 11.76 22.80
N ALA A 91 11.12 11.92 23.97
CA ALA A 91 11.19 13.20 24.68
C ALA A 91 12.07 14.24 23.94
N GLU A 92 13.12 13.81 23.23
CA GLU A 92 13.89 14.70 22.36
C GLU A 92 13.05 15.14 21.16
N ILE A 93 12.29 14.22 20.56
CA ILE A 93 11.36 14.52 19.46
C ILE A 93 10.28 15.50 19.92
N GLU A 94 9.68 15.28 21.08
CA GLU A 94 8.70 16.18 21.67
C GLU A 94 9.29 17.58 21.87
N ALA A 95 10.51 17.68 22.42
CA ALA A 95 11.18 18.95 22.60
C ALA A 95 11.43 19.67 21.27
N VAL A 96 11.89 18.95 20.24
CA VAL A 96 12.09 19.51 18.89
C VAL A 96 10.79 20.01 18.30
N LEU A 97 9.74 19.18 18.31
CA LEU A 97 8.45 19.51 17.71
C LEU A 97 7.73 20.65 18.45
N GLY A 98 7.84 20.71 19.78
CA GLY A 98 7.38 21.84 20.59
C GLY A 98 8.10 23.14 20.25
N HIS A 99 9.34 23.06 19.77
CA HIS A 99 10.08 24.23 19.26
C HIS A 99 9.69 24.60 17.82
N VAL A 100 9.47 23.61 16.95
CA VAL A 100 9.18 23.82 15.52
C VAL A 100 7.75 24.28 15.27
N GLN A 101 6.75 23.65 15.89
CA GLN A 101 5.33 23.94 15.66
C GLN A 101 4.96 25.43 15.73
N PRO A 102 5.30 26.19 16.80
CA PRO A 102 4.97 27.62 16.86
C PRO A 102 5.71 28.46 15.81
N ARG A 103 6.89 28.00 15.33
CA ARG A 103 7.67 28.68 14.29
C ARG A 103 7.17 28.38 12.87
N ALA A 104 6.66 27.17 12.65
CA ALA A 104 5.97 26.83 11.42
C ALA A 104 4.68 27.67 11.28
N GLY A 105 4.02 28.01 12.39
CA GLY A 105 2.88 28.92 12.40
C GLY A 105 1.68 28.41 11.59
N GLY A 106 1.53 27.08 11.50
CA GLY A 106 0.46 26.43 10.74
C GLY A 106 0.58 26.55 9.22
N ARG A 107 1.64 27.17 8.68
CA ARG A 107 1.82 27.31 7.23
C ARG A 107 2.19 25.96 6.61
N ALA A 108 1.69 25.72 5.40
CA ALA A 108 2.15 24.60 4.58
C ALA A 108 3.58 24.85 4.10
N LEU A 109 4.46 23.88 4.29
CA LEU A 109 5.90 23.91 3.97
C LEU A 109 6.23 22.97 2.82
N SER A 110 7.26 23.29 2.04
CA SER A 110 7.90 22.28 1.19
C SER A 110 8.72 21.30 2.03
N ALA A 111 9.06 20.13 1.48
CA ALA A 111 9.94 19.16 2.15
C ALA A 111 11.25 19.82 2.62
N ARG A 112 11.90 20.60 1.75
CA ARG A 112 13.14 21.32 2.08
C ARG A 112 12.96 22.30 3.25
N GLU A 113 11.87 23.06 3.28
CA GLU A 113 11.60 23.99 4.37
C GLU A 113 11.30 23.26 5.69
N ALA A 114 10.55 22.15 5.63
CA ALA A 114 10.25 21.33 6.80
C ALA A 114 11.51 20.71 7.40
N SER A 115 12.36 20.08 6.57
CA SER A 115 13.66 19.54 6.99
C SER A 115 14.56 20.64 7.57
N ALA A 116 14.68 21.79 6.90
CA ALA A 116 15.52 22.88 7.39
C ALA A 116 15.05 23.43 8.76
N LEU A 117 13.74 23.41 9.04
CA LEU A 117 13.23 23.77 10.36
C LEU A 117 13.63 22.76 11.44
N LEU A 118 13.63 21.46 11.12
CA LEU A 118 14.01 20.39 12.04
C LEU A 118 15.53 20.35 12.26
N GLU A 119 16.33 20.56 11.20
CA GLU A 119 17.79 20.64 11.22
C GLU A 119 18.32 21.77 12.11
N ALA A 120 17.57 22.87 12.22
CA ALA A 120 17.98 24.05 12.96
C ALA A 120 17.67 23.97 14.47
N VAL A 121 17.31 22.79 15.01
CA VAL A 121 16.94 22.61 16.42
C VAL A 121 17.86 21.63 17.13
N CYS A 122 18.54 22.12 18.15
CA CYS A 122 19.35 21.31 19.05
C CYS A 122 18.65 21.14 20.38
N VAL A 123 18.88 19.98 21.01
CA VAL A 123 18.34 19.65 22.33
C VAL A 123 19.49 19.54 23.31
N ALA A 124 19.32 20.12 24.50
CA ALA A 124 20.29 20.01 25.58
C ALA A 124 19.58 19.70 26.91
N THR A 125 20.23 18.91 27.75
CA THR A 125 19.77 18.64 29.11
C THR A 125 19.96 19.86 30.00
N SER A 126 18.92 20.22 30.74
CA SER A 126 18.92 21.30 31.73
C SER A 126 18.38 20.81 33.07
N ARG A 127 18.51 21.61 34.14
CA ARG A 127 17.96 21.26 35.48
C ARG A 127 16.46 20.98 35.49
N GLY A 128 15.71 21.42 34.48
CA GLY A 128 14.27 21.19 34.34
C GLY A 128 13.88 20.19 33.25
N GLY A 129 14.82 19.40 32.73
CA GLY A 129 14.60 18.46 31.63
C GLY A 129 15.21 18.93 30.30
N LEU A 130 14.75 18.33 29.21
CA LEU A 130 15.23 18.64 27.86
C LEU A 130 14.76 20.02 27.40
N ARG A 131 15.69 20.81 26.84
CA ARG A 131 15.39 22.14 26.29
C ARG A 131 15.83 22.24 24.84
N ALA A 132 14.87 22.46 23.95
CA ALA A 132 15.13 22.73 22.54
C ALA A 132 15.46 24.21 22.30
N HIS A 133 16.45 24.47 21.46
CA HIS A 133 16.90 25.80 21.07
C HIS A 133 17.40 25.80 19.62
N ARG A 134 17.47 26.99 19.01
CA ARG A 134 18.01 27.12 17.64
C ARG A 134 19.52 26.89 17.67
N CYS A 135 20.03 26.13 16.70
CA CYS A 135 21.46 25.99 16.45
C CYS A 135 21.78 26.19 14.95
N PRO A 136 23.06 26.35 14.58
CA PRO A 136 23.48 26.40 13.18
C PRO A 136 23.05 25.15 12.41
N ALA A 137 22.75 25.29 11.12
CA ALA A 137 22.47 24.14 10.26
C ALA A 137 23.69 23.21 10.20
N GLY A 138 23.47 21.89 10.29
CA GLY A 138 24.54 20.89 10.31
C GLY A 138 25.19 20.66 11.68
N ASP A 139 24.70 21.29 12.76
CA ASP A 139 25.21 21.04 14.10
C ASP A 139 24.89 19.60 14.54
N ALA A 140 25.94 18.83 14.87
CA ALA A 140 25.81 17.41 15.23
C ALA A 140 24.93 17.15 16.46
N ARG A 141 24.62 18.18 17.26
CA ARG A 141 23.70 18.09 18.41
C ARG A 141 22.23 18.16 18.01
N ALA A 142 21.90 18.47 16.76
CA ALA A 142 20.53 18.43 16.29
C ALA A 142 20.09 16.95 16.15
N PRO A 143 19.00 16.50 16.83
CA PRO A 143 18.55 15.11 16.74
C PRO A 143 18.30 14.64 15.30
N TRP A 144 17.91 15.55 14.41
CA TRP A 144 17.69 15.29 12.99
C TRP A 144 18.88 14.63 12.27
N HIS A 145 20.11 15.01 12.62
CA HIS A 145 21.30 14.47 11.96
C HIS A 145 21.71 13.08 12.49
N ARG A 146 21.20 12.68 13.66
CA ARG A 146 21.39 11.32 14.21
C ARG A 146 20.38 10.32 13.69
N MET A 147 19.23 10.80 13.21
CA MET A 147 18.20 9.94 12.62
C MET A 147 18.69 9.23 11.36
N LEU A 148 18.18 8.03 11.14
CA LEU A 148 18.27 7.31 9.87
C LEU A 148 17.48 8.05 8.78
N SER A 149 17.72 7.68 7.52
CA SER A 149 16.96 8.26 6.41
C SER A 149 15.47 7.97 6.54
N ASP A 150 15.11 6.74 6.88
CA ASP A 150 13.72 6.30 6.98
C ASP A 150 13.00 6.96 8.15
N GLU A 151 13.70 7.21 9.27
CA GLU A 151 13.16 7.95 10.43
C GLU A 151 12.86 9.41 10.09
N ARG A 152 13.75 10.08 9.33
CA ARG A 152 13.48 11.44 8.85
C ARG A 152 12.26 11.48 7.93
N SER A 153 12.16 10.51 7.02
CA SER A 153 11.03 10.39 6.11
C SER A 153 9.73 10.10 6.88
N ALA A 154 9.77 9.21 7.88
CA ALA A 154 8.63 8.88 8.74
C ALA A 154 8.15 10.11 9.52
N LEU A 155 9.08 10.88 10.09
CA LEU A 155 8.78 12.13 10.78
C LEU A 155 8.15 13.16 9.84
N LEU A 156 8.57 13.25 8.59
CA LEU A 156 7.93 14.15 7.63
C LEU A 156 6.54 13.64 7.22
N ALA A 157 6.35 12.34 6.99
CA ALA A 157 5.08 11.78 6.55
C ALA A 157 3.92 12.04 7.54
N VAL A 158 4.17 12.07 8.85
CA VAL A 158 3.11 12.40 9.83
C VAL A 158 2.53 13.80 9.65
N PHE A 159 3.29 14.71 9.02
CA PHE A 159 2.95 16.11 8.77
C PHE A 159 2.54 16.39 7.32
N GLU A 160 2.67 15.43 6.41
CA GLU A 160 2.23 15.60 5.02
C GLU A 160 0.74 15.98 4.99
N GLN A 161 0.35 16.91 4.13
CA GLN A 161 -1.03 17.32 3.92
C GLN A 161 -1.64 16.52 2.77
N ALA A 162 -2.86 16.03 2.99
CA ALA A 162 -3.59 15.35 1.94
C ALA A 162 -4.02 16.34 0.85
N GLN A 163 -4.01 15.89 -0.39
CA GLN A 163 -4.34 16.73 -1.55
C GLN A 163 -5.61 16.17 -2.19
N PHE A 164 -6.72 16.89 -2.02
CA PHE A 164 -8.02 16.51 -2.56
C PHE A 164 -8.55 17.58 -3.52
N ASP A 165 -9.34 17.15 -4.50
CA ASP A 165 -10.15 17.98 -5.38
C ASP A 165 -11.57 17.39 -5.44
N GLY A 166 -12.59 18.15 -5.04
CA GLY A 166 -13.97 17.65 -5.00
C GLY A 166 -14.19 16.40 -4.11
N GLY A 167 -13.35 16.18 -3.08
CA GLY A 167 -13.39 14.99 -2.22
C GLY A 167 -12.63 13.79 -2.78
N MET A 168 -12.13 13.87 -4.02
CA MET A 168 -11.27 12.86 -4.64
C MET A 168 -9.81 13.20 -4.42
N ARG A 169 -8.98 12.19 -4.17
CA ARG A 169 -7.53 12.41 -4.03
C ARG A 169 -6.96 12.89 -5.37
N ARG A 170 -6.08 13.89 -5.32
CA ARG A 170 -5.30 14.30 -6.49
C ARG A 170 -4.27 13.22 -6.83
N VAL A 171 -4.18 12.90 -8.12
CA VAL A 171 -3.34 11.81 -8.62
C VAL A 171 -2.18 12.36 -9.44
N GLU A 172 -1.04 11.67 -9.41
CA GLU A 172 0.07 11.98 -10.30
C GLU A 172 -0.16 11.37 -11.69
N ARG A 173 0.12 12.13 -12.74
CA ARG A 173 0.13 11.63 -14.12
C ARG A 173 1.52 11.77 -14.73
N ALA A 174 1.93 10.73 -15.44
CA ALA A 174 3.15 10.71 -16.25
C ALA A 174 2.83 10.90 -17.74
N GLU A 175 3.76 11.52 -18.47
CA GLU A 175 3.73 11.67 -19.93
C GLU A 175 5.05 11.15 -20.53
N PRO A 176 5.23 9.82 -20.68
CA PRO A 176 6.50 9.26 -21.13
C PRO A 176 6.98 9.80 -22.47
N ALA A 177 6.06 10.11 -23.40
CA ALA A 177 6.37 10.73 -24.69
C ALA A 177 6.91 12.16 -24.58
N ASN A 178 6.65 12.87 -23.48
CA ASN A 178 7.14 14.22 -23.19
C ASN A 178 8.43 14.19 -22.32
N SER A 179 9.11 13.04 -22.19
CA SER A 179 10.29 12.91 -21.33
C SER A 179 11.58 13.36 -22.01
N ARG A 180 12.42 14.13 -21.30
CA ARG A 180 13.77 14.52 -21.75
C ARG A 180 14.69 13.31 -21.82
N ALA A 181 14.68 12.47 -20.78
CA ALA A 181 15.54 11.31 -20.69
C ALA A 181 14.93 10.13 -21.44
N VAL A 182 15.38 9.95 -22.68
CA VAL A 182 14.85 8.89 -23.55
C VAL A 182 15.15 7.48 -23.01
N GLY A 183 16.25 7.32 -22.27
CA GLY A 183 16.67 6.02 -21.72
C GLY A 183 15.62 5.40 -20.79
N GLY A 184 15.07 6.18 -19.86
CA GLY A 184 14.09 5.69 -18.90
C GLY A 184 12.79 5.22 -19.55
N THR A 185 12.24 6.07 -20.40
CA THR A 185 11.03 5.76 -21.18
C THR A 185 11.25 4.54 -22.09
N ARG A 186 12.42 4.38 -22.70
CA ARG A 186 12.73 3.23 -23.58
C ARG A 186 12.70 1.90 -22.85
N VAL A 187 13.16 1.85 -21.60
CA VAL A 187 13.14 0.60 -20.82
C VAL A 187 11.69 0.18 -20.54
N LEU A 188 10.85 1.12 -20.12
CA LEU A 188 9.42 0.85 -19.86
C LEU A 188 8.68 0.47 -21.16
N GLN A 189 9.00 1.13 -22.28
CA GLN A 189 8.49 0.77 -23.61
C GLN A 189 8.88 -0.66 -24.01
N ALA A 190 10.15 -1.03 -23.83
CA ALA A 190 10.64 -2.37 -24.14
C ALA A 190 9.94 -3.43 -23.29
N PHE A 191 9.67 -3.13 -22.02
CA PHE A 191 8.90 -4.02 -21.14
C PHE A 191 7.46 -4.22 -21.64
N VAL A 192 6.76 -3.14 -22.01
CA VAL A 192 5.40 -3.22 -22.56
C VAL A 192 5.39 -3.99 -23.89
N GLU A 193 6.38 -3.78 -24.77
CA GLU A 193 6.48 -4.50 -26.04
C GLU A 193 6.75 -6.01 -25.84
N ALA A 194 7.64 -6.36 -24.90
CA ALA A 194 7.87 -7.76 -24.54
C ALA A 194 6.60 -8.41 -23.99
N ALA A 195 5.82 -7.69 -23.16
CA ALA A 195 4.54 -8.16 -22.65
C ALA A 195 3.50 -8.32 -23.77
N ARG A 196 3.44 -7.40 -24.73
CA ARG A 196 2.59 -7.47 -25.93
C ARG A 196 2.92 -8.71 -26.76
N THR A 197 4.20 -8.92 -27.08
CA THR A 197 4.69 -10.08 -27.83
C THR A 197 4.34 -11.40 -27.13
N ARG A 198 4.58 -11.49 -25.81
CA ARG A 198 4.33 -12.73 -25.05
C ARG A 198 2.85 -13.03 -24.87
N SER A 199 2.02 -12.01 -24.66
CA SER A 199 0.58 -12.19 -24.42
C SER A 199 -0.24 -12.30 -25.71
N GLY A 200 0.30 -11.86 -26.85
CA GLY A 200 -0.45 -11.71 -28.09
C GLY A 200 -1.55 -10.64 -28.04
N ARG A 201 -1.61 -9.82 -26.97
CA ARG A 201 -2.62 -8.77 -26.78
C ARG A 201 -2.05 -7.43 -27.22
N GLU A 202 -2.81 -6.68 -28.01
CA GLU A 202 -2.48 -5.30 -28.37
C GLU A 202 -2.21 -4.42 -27.13
N ARG A 203 -3.08 -4.55 -26.12
CA ARG A 203 -2.91 -3.99 -24.78
C ARG A 203 -2.56 -5.12 -23.79
N PRO A 204 -1.26 -5.36 -23.52
CA PRO A 204 -0.86 -6.39 -22.58
C PRO A 204 -1.26 -5.99 -21.16
N ARG A 205 -1.58 -6.99 -20.33
CA ARG A 205 -1.89 -6.78 -18.92
C ARG A 205 -0.62 -6.84 -18.10
N ILE A 206 -0.40 -5.84 -17.25
CA ILE A 206 0.81 -5.71 -16.45
C ILE A 206 0.41 -5.50 -14.99
N ALA A 207 0.79 -6.44 -14.13
CA ALA A 207 0.79 -6.21 -12.69
C ALA A 207 2.13 -5.58 -12.28
N TYR A 208 2.10 -4.52 -11.47
CA TYR A 208 3.31 -3.90 -10.92
C TYR A 208 3.22 -3.78 -9.40
N VAL A 209 4.36 -3.90 -8.74
CA VAL A 209 4.51 -3.81 -7.28
C VAL A 209 5.39 -2.63 -6.95
N THR A 210 5.05 -1.90 -5.89
CA THR A 210 5.74 -0.68 -5.44
C THR A 210 6.44 -0.85 -4.09
N ALA A 211 6.54 -2.09 -3.59
CA ALA A 211 7.14 -2.47 -2.31
C ALA A 211 8.59 -1.99 -2.09
N SER A 212 9.31 -1.65 -3.16
CA SER A 212 10.68 -1.13 -3.08
C SER A 212 10.75 0.37 -2.78
N ALA A 213 9.64 1.09 -2.88
CA ALA A 213 9.59 2.50 -2.50
C ALA A 213 9.50 2.63 -0.97
N TRP A 214 10.09 3.68 -0.43
CA TRP A 214 9.96 3.98 1.00
C TRP A 214 8.48 4.24 1.37
N ASP A 215 7.78 5.09 0.61
CA ASP A 215 6.30 5.18 0.65
C ASP A 215 5.73 4.36 -0.51
N VAL A 216 5.27 3.16 -0.21
CA VAL A 216 4.77 2.18 -1.19
C VAL A 216 3.58 2.69 -2.01
N PHE A 217 2.86 3.70 -1.53
CA PHE A 217 1.71 4.25 -2.23
C PHE A 217 2.07 5.41 -3.16
N GLU A 218 3.15 6.14 -2.86
CA GLU A 218 3.57 7.32 -3.61
C GLU A 218 3.71 7.06 -5.12
N PRO A 219 4.42 6.02 -5.60
CA PRO A 219 4.66 5.82 -7.02
C PRO A 219 3.51 5.11 -7.76
N VAL A 220 2.40 4.78 -7.09
CA VAL A 220 1.31 3.99 -7.70
C VAL A 220 0.71 4.71 -8.91
N ASP A 221 0.30 5.98 -8.76
CA ASP A 221 -0.31 6.73 -9.85
C ASP A 221 0.69 6.97 -11.00
N PHE A 222 1.97 7.19 -10.68
CA PHE A 222 3.04 7.32 -11.67
C PHE A 222 3.15 6.07 -12.54
N TYR A 223 3.25 4.87 -11.95
CA TYR A 223 3.37 3.63 -12.72
C TYR A 223 2.09 3.30 -13.46
N GLN A 224 0.92 3.51 -12.84
CA GLN A 224 -0.38 3.34 -13.50
C GLN A 224 -0.44 4.16 -14.79
N SER A 225 -0.27 5.48 -14.66
CA SER A 225 -0.38 6.40 -15.79
C SER A 225 0.73 6.19 -16.83
N THR A 226 1.95 5.84 -16.40
CA THR A 226 3.05 5.53 -17.31
C THR A 226 2.74 4.32 -18.19
N PHE A 227 2.34 3.19 -17.59
CA PHE A 227 2.06 1.99 -18.36
C PHE A 227 0.79 2.14 -19.23
N ASP A 228 -0.23 2.84 -18.73
CA ASP A 228 -1.42 3.17 -19.52
C ASP A 228 -1.06 4.03 -20.75
N ALA A 229 -0.22 5.06 -20.58
CA ALA A 229 0.27 5.89 -21.68
C ALA A 229 1.16 5.14 -22.69
N LEU A 230 1.80 4.05 -22.26
CA LEU A 230 2.57 3.15 -23.13
C LEU A 230 1.71 2.05 -23.78
N GLY A 231 0.40 2.08 -23.56
CA GLY A 231 -0.56 1.19 -24.21
C GLY A 231 -0.76 -0.16 -23.50
N ALA A 232 -0.36 -0.29 -22.24
CA ALA A 232 -0.69 -1.46 -21.43
C ALA A 232 -2.06 -1.30 -20.75
N GLU A 233 -2.54 -2.39 -20.15
CA GLU A 233 -3.58 -2.42 -19.14
C GLU A 233 -2.89 -2.71 -17.80
N ALA A 234 -2.50 -1.66 -17.10
CA ALA A 234 -1.70 -1.79 -15.89
C ALA A 234 -2.58 -1.96 -14.65
N MET A 235 -2.06 -2.65 -13.65
CA MET A 235 -2.66 -2.69 -12.35
C MET A 235 -1.63 -2.76 -11.23
N TRP A 236 -1.93 -2.05 -10.16
CA TRP A 236 -1.16 -2.14 -8.94
C TRP A 236 -1.44 -3.45 -8.20
N TRP A 237 -0.38 -4.14 -7.83
CA TRP A 237 -0.42 -5.32 -6.99
C TRP A 237 0.07 -4.92 -5.58
N PRO A 238 -0.84 -4.75 -4.60
CA PRO A 238 -0.58 -4.01 -3.36
C PRO A 238 0.17 -4.80 -2.28
N ILE A 239 1.16 -5.59 -2.70
CA ILE A 239 2.02 -6.38 -1.82
C ILE A 239 3.14 -5.48 -1.29
N ASP A 240 3.36 -5.50 0.01
CA ASP A 240 4.49 -4.90 0.71
C ASP A 240 4.82 -5.71 1.98
N ALA A 241 5.76 -5.24 2.80
CA ALA A 241 6.14 -5.93 4.05
C ALA A 241 4.99 -5.98 5.07
N ALA A 242 4.16 -4.95 5.16
CA ALA A 242 3.03 -4.91 6.09
C ALA A 242 1.94 -5.91 5.68
N MET A 243 1.65 -6.01 4.39
CA MET A 243 0.75 -7.03 3.86
C MET A 243 1.32 -8.43 4.07
N ASN A 244 2.62 -8.62 3.82
CA ASN A 244 3.26 -9.92 4.07
C ASN A 244 3.18 -10.33 5.55
N ALA A 245 3.36 -9.40 6.48
CA ALA A 245 3.20 -9.63 7.91
C ALA A 245 1.75 -10.00 8.28
N ALA A 246 0.75 -9.36 7.67
CA ALA A 246 -0.66 -9.71 7.86
C ALA A 246 -1.00 -11.10 7.31
N LEU A 247 -0.44 -11.47 6.15
CA LEU A 247 -0.76 -12.75 5.50
C LEU A 247 0.01 -13.94 6.08
N SER A 248 1.21 -13.71 6.60
CA SER A 248 2.09 -14.79 7.11
C SER A 248 2.06 -14.92 8.64
N GLY A 249 1.53 -13.92 9.34
CA GLY A 249 1.55 -13.83 10.80
C GLY A 249 0.22 -14.15 11.47
N GLU A 250 0.15 -13.86 12.77
CA GLU A 250 -1.09 -13.89 13.55
C GLU A 250 -1.92 -12.61 13.40
N ALA A 251 -1.31 -11.53 12.88
CA ALA A 251 -1.95 -10.25 12.67
C ALA A 251 -2.99 -10.35 11.55
N ARG A 252 -4.07 -9.57 11.66
CA ARG A 252 -5.16 -9.61 10.68
C ARG A 252 -5.12 -8.44 9.71
N CYS A 253 -5.82 -8.55 8.59
CA CYS A 253 -5.89 -7.50 7.57
C CYS A 253 -6.45 -6.18 8.08
N GLU A 254 -7.22 -6.18 9.17
CA GLU A 254 -7.70 -4.97 9.83
C GLU A 254 -6.57 -4.18 10.52
N GLU A 255 -5.40 -4.80 10.73
CA GLU A 255 -4.25 -4.22 11.42
C GLU A 255 -3.21 -3.63 10.45
N LEU A 256 -3.51 -3.56 9.15
CA LEU A 256 -2.58 -3.06 8.12
C LEU A 256 -2.05 -1.64 8.41
N ASP A 257 -2.84 -0.76 9.04
CA ASP A 257 -2.35 0.56 9.45
C ASP A 257 -1.22 0.47 10.48
N ALA A 258 -1.41 -0.37 11.49
CA ALA A 258 -0.42 -0.62 12.54
C ALA A 258 0.82 -1.34 11.98
N LEU A 259 0.61 -2.31 11.08
CA LEU A 259 1.69 -3.04 10.43
C LEU A 259 2.50 -2.13 9.50
N ARG A 260 1.88 -1.18 8.78
CA ARG A 260 2.62 -0.20 7.97
C ARG A 260 3.48 0.72 8.82
N GLU A 261 3.00 1.12 9.99
CA GLU A 261 3.81 1.89 10.93
C GLU A 261 5.01 1.09 11.44
N GLN A 262 4.80 -0.19 11.76
CA GLN A 262 5.84 -1.06 12.33
C GLN A 262 6.86 -1.55 11.29
N GLU A 263 6.40 -2.06 10.16
CA GLU A 263 7.22 -2.75 9.15
C GLU A 263 7.83 -1.78 8.14
N LEU A 264 7.19 -0.63 7.89
CA LEU A 264 7.62 0.34 6.87
C LEU A 264 7.97 1.72 7.46
N GLY A 265 7.68 1.99 8.73
CA GLY A 265 7.83 3.34 9.30
C GLY A 265 6.88 4.36 8.64
N LEU A 266 5.72 3.91 8.15
CA LEU A 266 4.76 4.72 7.38
C LEU A 266 3.44 4.93 8.13
N PRO A 267 3.40 5.85 9.11
CA PRO A 267 2.17 6.13 9.86
C PRO A 267 1.16 6.91 9.02
N GLY A 268 -0.13 6.61 9.23
CA GLY A 268 -1.22 7.50 8.81
C GLY A 268 -1.41 7.65 7.29
N ARG A 269 -0.95 6.69 6.47
CA ARG A 269 -1.07 6.77 5.01
C ARG A 269 -2.52 6.78 4.51
N GLY A 270 -3.48 6.22 5.26
CA GLY A 270 -4.90 6.26 4.91
C GLY A 270 -5.48 7.68 4.83
N ARG A 271 -4.85 8.67 5.48
CA ARG A 271 -5.23 10.08 5.36
C ARG A 271 -4.79 10.70 4.03
N ILE A 272 -3.69 10.22 3.46
CA ILE A 272 -3.12 10.75 2.21
C ILE A 272 -3.61 9.96 1.00
N TYR A 273 -3.69 8.63 1.12
CA TYR A 273 -4.08 7.68 0.06
C TYR A 273 -5.23 6.78 0.48
N PRO A 274 -6.42 7.32 0.83
CA PRO A 274 -7.52 6.51 1.33
C PRO A 274 -7.96 5.41 0.36
N ASP A 275 -7.99 5.71 -0.94
CA ASP A 275 -8.33 4.79 -2.03
C ASP A 275 -7.33 3.63 -2.17
N LEU A 276 -6.03 3.92 -2.06
CA LEU A 276 -4.98 2.90 -2.19
C LEU A 276 -4.89 2.03 -0.93
N VAL A 277 -5.07 2.61 0.25
CA VAL A 277 -5.17 1.87 1.51
C VAL A 277 -6.38 0.94 1.51
N GLU A 278 -7.53 1.42 1.02
CA GLU A 278 -8.72 0.58 0.88
C GLU A 278 -8.51 -0.55 -0.13
N ALA A 279 -7.84 -0.27 -1.26
CA ALA A 279 -7.49 -1.28 -2.24
C ALA A 279 -6.56 -2.37 -1.66
N GLN A 280 -5.56 -1.97 -0.88
CA GLN A 280 -4.68 -2.91 -0.17
C GLN A 280 -5.45 -3.75 0.86
N ALA A 281 -6.33 -3.12 1.65
CA ALA A 281 -7.11 -3.82 2.66
C ALA A 281 -8.04 -4.87 2.05
N ARG A 282 -8.73 -4.53 0.95
CA ARG A 282 -9.54 -5.50 0.19
C ARG A 282 -8.71 -6.66 -0.34
N ALA A 283 -7.54 -6.36 -0.88
CA ALA A 283 -6.65 -7.39 -1.43
C ALA A 283 -6.08 -8.31 -0.34
N CYS A 284 -5.86 -7.78 0.87
CA CYS A 284 -5.48 -8.57 2.03
C CYS A 284 -6.63 -9.48 2.48
N ALA A 285 -7.85 -8.96 2.56
CA ALA A 285 -9.03 -9.72 2.99
C ALA A 285 -9.44 -10.83 1.99
N SER A 286 -8.90 -10.81 0.78
CA SER A 286 -9.16 -11.84 -0.24
C SER A 286 -7.88 -12.16 -1.02
N PRO A 287 -6.91 -12.87 -0.40
CA PRO A 287 -5.61 -13.14 -1.02
C PRO A 287 -5.71 -13.94 -2.33
N GLU A 288 -6.75 -14.75 -2.50
CA GLU A 288 -7.00 -15.46 -3.76
C GLU A 288 -7.25 -14.48 -4.92
N ALA A 289 -7.78 -13.29 -4.63
CA ALA A 289 -7.96 -12.23 -5.62
C ALA A 289 -6.60 -11.69 -6.12
N LEU A 290 -5.53 -11.74 -5.30
CA LEU A 290 -4.16 -11.41 -5.73
C LEU A 290 -3.63 -12.41 -6.75
N ALA A 291 -3.94 -13.70 -6.56
CA ALA A 291 -3.55 -14.77 -7.48
C ALA A 291 -4.36 -14.75 -8.79
N GLY A 292 -5.57 -14.19 -8.76
CA GLY A 292 -6.46 -14.04 -9.92
C GLY A 292 -6.22 -12.78 -10.77
N LEU A 293 -5.24 -11.94 -10.42
CA LEU A 293 -4.97 -10.72 -11.16
C LEU A 293 -4.45 -11.05 -12.56
N PRO A 294 -5.09 -10.52 -13.62
CA PRO A 294 -5.81 -9.24 -13.62
C PRO A 294 -7.36 -9.33 -13.69
N LEU A 295 -8.01 -10.48 -13.45
CA LEU A 295 -9.41 -10.75 -13.84
C LEU A 295 -10.49 -9.89 -13.14
N ALA A 296 -10.21 -9.24 -12.01
CA ALA A 296 -11.22 -8.60 -11.18
C ALA A 296 -11.28 -7.06 -11.24
N TRP A 297 -10.27 -6.37 -11.79
CA TRP A 297 -10.14 -4.91 -11.61
C TRP A 297 -11.07 -4.06 -12.49
N MET A 298 -11.45 -4.54 -13.68
CA MET A 298 -12.29 -3.77 -14.61
C MET A 298 -13.72 -3.50 -14.11
N ALA A 299 -14.19 -4.19 -13.08
CA ALA A 299 -15.54 -3.98 -12.55
C ALA A 299 -15.71 -2.65 -11.80
N PHE A 300 -14.62 -1.95 -11.47
CA PHE A 300 -14.66 -0.84 -10.51
C PHE A 300 -14.20 0.53 -11.06
N SER A 301 -13.75 0.60 -12.31
CA SER A 301 -13.13 1.81 -12.88
C SER A 301 -14.02 2.57 -13.88
N SER A 302 -15.28 2.20 -14.03
CA SER A 302 -16.24 2.98 -14.83
C SER A 302 -17.17 3.79 -13.93
N PRO A 303 -17.06 5.14 -13.90
CA PRO A 303 -18.27 5.92 -13.80
C PRO A 303 -18.99 5.70 -15.13
N ALA A 304 -20.02 4.87 -15.13
CA ALA A 304 -20.93 4.81 -16.27
C ALA A 304 -21.37 6.24 -16.58
N ALA A 305 -21.06 6.69 -17.80
CA ALA A 305 -21.61 7.92 -18.34
C ALA A 305 -23.13 7.85 -18.23
N THR A 306 -23.70 8.57 -17.26
CA THR A 306 -25.15 8.74 -17.15
C THR A 306 -25.59 9.64 -18.28
N SER A 307 -25.93 9.01 -19.41
CA SER A 307 -26.82 9.59 -20.41
C SER A 307 -28.27 9.41 -19.95
N GLY A 308 -29.08 10.45 -20.19
CA GLY A 308 -30.51 10.28 -20.45
C GLY A 308 -31.40 10.15 -19.22
N GLY A 309 -32.12 11.23 -18.92
CA GLY A 309 -33.09 11.27 -17.85
C GLY A 309 -34.29 10.34 -18.05
N CYS A 310 -34.95 10.07 -16.93
CA CYS A 310 -36.41 10.07 -16.82
C CYS A 310 -36.76 10.46 -15.39
N GLY A 311 -37.58 11.50 -15.26
CA GLY A 311 -38.02 12.03 -13.98
C GLY A 311 -38.86 11.01 -13.21
N GLY A 312 -38.53 10.85 -11.93
CA GLY A 312 -39.33 10.12 -10.95
C GLY A 312 -39.51 11.01 -9.73
N HIS A 313 -40.71 11.56 -9.60
CA HIS A 313 -41.18 12.32 -8.44
C HIS A 313 -41.19 11.39 -7.21
N TRP A 314 -40.43 11.71 -6.16
CA TRP A 314 -40.52 11.01 -4.87
C TRP A 314 -41.12 11.95 -3.83
N SER A 315 -42.38 11.67 -3.47
CA SER A 315 -43.07 12.28 -2.35
C SER A 315 -42.57 11.69 -1.03
N MET A 316 -42.27 12.53 -0.05
CA MET A 316 -41.93 12.12 1.32
C MET A 316 -43.16 11.53 2.02
N GLY A 317 -43.05 10.27 2.45
CA GLY A 317 -43.98 9.61 3.35
C GLY A 317 -43.23 9.15 4.61
N THR A 318 -43.50 9.82 5.72
CA THR A 318 -43.04 9.51 7.08
C THR A 318 -43.79 8.31 7.65
N THR A 319 -43.07 7.21 7.96
CA THR A 319 -43.38 6.32 9.10
C THR A 319 -42.25 5.31 9.31
N GLY A 320 -41.78 5.19 10.55
CA GLY A 320 -40.71 4.29 10.94
C GLY A 320 -41.14 2.82 10.94
N GLN A 321 -40.25 1.96 10.45
CA GLN A 321 -40.24 0.52 10.69
C GLN A 321 -38.78 0.04 10.63
N THR A 322 -38.32 -0.61 11.70
CA THR A 322 -37.03 -1.30 11.79
C THR A 322 -37.12 -2.63 11.03
N PRO A 323 -36.10 -3.03 10.24
CA PRO A 323 -36.12 -4.34 9.59
C PRO A 323 -35.77 -5.45 10.59
N GLY A 324 -36.68 -6.43 10.70
CA GLY A 324 -36.48 -7.67 11.44
C GLY A 324 -35.57 -8.65 10.70
N TRP A 325 -34.72 -9.34 11.46
CA TRP A 325 -33.78 -10.35 10.98
C TRP A 325 -34.47 -11.70 10.78
N SER A 326 -34.05 -12.44 9.75
CA SER A 326 -34.68 -13.71 9.36
C SER A 326 -34.33 -14.87 10.30
N PRO A 327 -35.15 -15.94 10.37
CA PRO A 327 -34.90 -17.10 11.25
C PRO A 327 -33.61 -17.91 10.96
N CYS A 328 -32.91 -17.65 9.85
CA CYS A 328 -31.66 -18.34 9.51
C CYS A 328 -30.42 -17.76 10.22
N GLU A 329 -30.46 -16.51 10.69
CA GLU A 329 -29.31 -15.85 11.34
C GLU A 329 -29.20 -16.14 12.85
N ARG A 330 -30.22 -16.76 13.45
CA ARG A 330 -30.23 -17.14 14.87
C ARG A 330 -29.49 -18.44 15.20
N ARG A 331 -29.04 -19.22 14.21
CA ARG A 331 -28.41 -20.54 14.44
C ARG A 331 -26.89 -20.60 14.41
N MET A 332 -26.19 -19.50 14.08
CA MET A 332 -24.71 -19.49 14.03
C MET A 332 -24.04 -18.89 15.28
N ARG A 333 -24.78 -18.40 16.27
CA ARG A 333 -24.19 -17.84 17.51
C ARG A 333 -24.21 -18.76 18.74
N ALA A 334 -24.53 -20.04 18.59
CA ALA A 334 -24.70 -20.96 19.73
C ALA A 334 -23.60 -22.03 19.92
N VAL A 335 -22.44 -21.93 19.26
CA VAL A 335 -21.39 -22.99 19.33
C VAL A 335 -20.02 -22.50 19.82
N TRP A 336 -19.85 -21.22 20.17
CA TRP A 336 -18.57 -20.67 20.62
C TRP A 336 -18.62 -20.07 22.01
N TRP A 337 -19.13 -20.82 23.00
CA TRP A 337 -18.97 -20.50 24.42
C TRP A 337 -18.92 -21.79 25.24
N SER A 338 -17.83 -22.57 25.11
CA SER A 338 -17.44 -23.60 26.09
C SER A 338 -16.11 -24.26 25.72
N ALA A 339 -14.98 -23.65 26.07
CA ALA A 339 -13.75 -24.38 26.40
C ALA A 339 -12.74 -23.41 27.06
N GLY A 340 -12.46 -23.62 28.34
CA GLY A 340 -11.39 -22.95 29.07
C GLY A 340 -9.99 -23.47 28.68
N PRO A 341 -8.92 -22.88 29.23
CA PRO A 341 -7.57 -23.03 28.71
C PRO A 341 -6.97 -24.41 29.01
N ALA A 342 -6.53 -25.11 27.97
CA ALA A 342 -5.73 -26.32 28.10
C ALA A 342 -4.25 -25.96 28.31
N ARG A 343 -3.64 -26.60 29.31
CA ARG A 343 -2.24 -26.44 29.71
C ARG A 343 -1.30 -26.98 28.62
N VAL A 344 -0.30 -26.18 28.24
CA VAL A 344 0.81 -26.59 27.37
C VAL A 344 1.83 -27.40 28.18
N PRO A 345 2.23 -28.61 27.76
CA PRO A 345 3.31 -29.34 28.40
C PRO A 345 4.68 -28.79 27.96
N ARG A 346 5.59 -28.63 28.94
CA ARG A 346 6.99 -28.24 28.74
C ARG A 346 7.78 -29.37 28.09
N CYS A 347 8.52 -29.08 27.04
CA CYS A 347 9.59 -29.96 26.54
C CYS A 347 10.85 -29.79 27.40
N SER A 348 11.42 -30.92 27.84
CA SER A 348 12.70 -31.01 28.55
C SER A 348 13.79 -31.51 27.59
N PRO A 349 15.04 -31.00 27.63
CA PRO A 349 16.09 -31.41 26.71
C PRO A 349 16.97 -32.51 27.33
N ALA A 350 17.00 -33.70 26.74
CA ALA A 350 18.14 -34.63 26.82
C ALA A 350 17.93 -35.84 25.90
N ALA A 351 18.77 -35.98 24.87
CA ALA A 351 19.52 -37.21 24.60
C ALA A 351 20.44 -36.99 23.41
N ARG A 352 21.73 -37.28 23.63
CA ARG A 352 22.78 -37.38 22.62
C ARG A 352 22.62 -38.72 21.88
N CYS A 353 22.86 -38.70 20.58
CA CYS A 353 23.69 -39.66 19.85
C CYS A 353 24.40 -38.88 18.75
#